data_AF-A0AAD6BEE2-F1
#
_entry.id   AF-A0AAD6BEE2-F1
#
_cell.length_a   1.000
_cell.length_b   1.000
_cell.length_c   1.000
_cell.angle_alpha   90.00
_cell.angle_beta   90.00
_cell.angle_gamma   90.00
#
_symmetry.space_group_name_H-M   'P 1'
#
loop_
_entity.id
_entity.type
_entity.pdbx_description
1 polymer ?
#
loop_
_entity_poly.entity_id
_entity_poly.type
_entity_poly.pdbx_seq_one_letter_code
_entity_poly.pdbx_strand_id
1 'polypeptide(L)'
;MQVVLGGVDLEKDEVYDQVIPVENAIVHELHRESPFALHNDIAMLQLKVTDKPHCAKETRFVKTACLPQRPFDNGTECVISGWGVTETQKYGTNLLLDARVLLISQEKCKAPHVYGNSLDDSMLCAGNMRGGDDSCQSYKQKHNNKVHGQYHRKNQ
;
A
#
# COMPACT_ATOMS: atom_id res chain seq x y z
N MET A 1 12.61 -12.44 7.40
CA MET A 1 11.90 -11.24 6.90
C MET A 1 11.46 -10.41 8.10
N GLN A 2 11.47 -9.09 7.98
CA GLN A 2 11.03 -8.18 9.05
C GLN A 2 10.25 -7.00 8.47
N VAL A 3 9.39 -6.42 9.29
CA VAL A 3 8.68 -5.17 8.98
C VAL A 3 9.17 -4.04 9.89
N VAL A 4 9.13 -2.82 9.38
CA VAL A 4 9.33 -1.61 10.20
C VAL A 4 8.01 -0.86 10.28
N LEU A 5 7.56 -0.58 11.50
CA LEU A 5 6.40 0.27 11.76
C LEU A 5 6.85 1.60 12.35
N GLY A 6 6.15 2.68 12.02
CA GLY A 6 6.42 4.02 12.55
C GLY A 6 7.40 4.85 11.72
N GLY A 7 8.24 4.21 10.90
CA GLY A 7 9.26 4.88 10.11
C GLY A 7 8.72 5.71 8.95
N VAL A 8 9.35 6.86 8.72
CA VAL A 8 9.04 7.87 7.70
C VAL A 8 10.24 8.10 6.77
N ASP A 9 11.47 8.01 7.29
CA ASP A 9 12.72 8.16 6.53
C ASP A 9 13.46 6.82 6.41
N LEU A 10 13.60 6.28 5.19
CA LEU A 10 14.22 4.97 4.96
C LEU A 10 15.72 4.92 5.31
N GLU A 11 16.40 6.07 5.36
CA GLU A 11 17.85 6.13 5.68
C GLU A 11 18.13 6.33 7.17
N LYS A 12 17.10 6.59 7.98
CA LYS A 12 17.26 6.84 9.41
C LYS A 12 16.60 5.73 10.21
N ASP A 13 17.30 5.27 11.24
CA ASP A 13 16.65 4.53 12.33
C ASP A 13 16.02 5.57 13.27
N GLU A 14 14.71 5.69 13.22
CA GLU A 14 13.97 6.68 13.99
C GLU A 14 13.62 6.13 15.39
N VAL A 15 13.56 6.99 16.40
CA VAL A 15 13.34 6.56 17.80
C VAL A 15 11.99 5.86 17.99
N TYR A 16 11.03 6.12 17.11
CA TYR A 16 9.70 5.52 17.11
C TYR A 16 9.57 4.27 16.23
N ASP A 17 10.66 3.84 15.58
CA ASP A 17 10.66 2.63 14.77
C ASP A 17 10.46 1.38 15.60
N GLN A 18 9.59 0.50 15.10
CA GLN A 18 9.40 -0.83 15.64
C GLN A 18 9.77 -1.85 14.55
N VAL A 19 10.92 -2.48 14.73
CA VAL A 19 11.38 -3.56 13.86
C VAL A 19 10.86 -4.89 14.39
N ILE A 20 9.96 -5.54 13.65
CA ILE A 20 9.29 -6.75 14.10
C ILE A 20 9.53 -7.89 13.10
N PRO A 21 10.02 -9.06 13.56
CA PRO A 21 10.15 -10.23 12.70
C PRO A 21 8.79 -10.71 12.18
N VAL A 22 8.75 -11.20 10.95
CA VAL A 22 7.57 -11.88 10.40
C VAL A 22 7.68 -13.38 10.68
N GLU A 23 6.65 -13.96 11.29
CA GLU A 23 6.53 -15.40 11.51
C GLU A 23 6.08 -16.12 10.24
N ASN A 24 4.98 -15.66 9.63
CA ASN A 24 4.41 -16.26 8.45
C ASN A 24 4.00 -15.20 7.42
N ALA A 25 4.05 -15.59 6.14
CA ALA A 25 3.45 -14.84 5.04
C ALA A 25 2.42 -15.73 4.36
N ILE A 26 1.17 -15.27 4.32
CA ILE A 26 0.02 -16.02 3.80
C ILE A 26 -0.49 -15.27 2.58
N VAL A 27 -0.24 -15.82 1.40
CA VAL A 27 -0.75 -15.28 0.13
C VAL A 27 -2.20 -15.70 -0.05
N HIS A 28 -3.04 -14.84 -0.63
CA HIS A 28 -4.42 -15.18 -0.93
C HIS A 28 -4.51 -16.46 -1.79
N GLU A 29 -5.38 -17.39 -1.40
CA GLU A 29 -5.46 -18.73 -2.01
C GLU A 29 -5.83 -18.70 -3.50
N LEU A 30 -6.58 -17.67 -3.92
CA LEU A 30 -6.97 -17.42 -5.32
C LEU A 30 -6.05 -16.41 -6.03
N HIS A 31 -4.88 -16.10 -5.48
CA HIS A 31 -3.90 -15.26 -6.19
C HIS A 31 -3.53 -15.89 -7.53
N ARG A 32 -3.58 -15.09 -8.60
CA ARG A 32 -3.21 -15.53 -9.95
C ARG A 32 -2.58 -14.40 -10.74
N GLU A 33 -1.55 -14.75 -11.50
CA GLU A 33 -0.88 -13.87 -12.42
C GLU A 33 -1.35 -14.15 -13.86
N SER A 34 -1.62 -13.10 -14.61
CA SER A 34 -1.81 -13.13 -16.05
C SER A 34 -0.74 -12.25 -16.72
N PRO A 35 -0.53 -12.35 -18.05
CA PRO A 35 0.44 -11.49 -18.73
C PRO A 35 0.21 -9.97 -18.57
N PHE A 36 -0.99 -9.57 -18.15
CA PHE A 36 -1.41 -8.17 -18.10
C PHE A 36 -1.81 -7.69 -16.70
N ALA A 37 -2.02 -8.59 -15.73
CA ALA A 37 -2.58 -8.23 -14.43
C ALA A 37 -2.34 -9.29 -13.34
N LEU A 38 -2.28 -8.82 -12.08
CA LEU A 38 -2.24 -9.64 -10.86
C LEU A 38 -3.60 -9.61 -10.17
N HIS A 39 -4.27 -10.76 -10.08
CA HIS A 39 -5.60 -10.85 -9.48
C HIS A 39 -5.52 -11.39 -8.06
N ASN A 40 -6.41 -10.88 -7.19
CA ASN A 40 -6.35 -11.12 -5.75
C ASN A 40 -4.94 -10.83 -5.20
N ASP A 41 -4.37 -9.68 -5.58
CA ASP A 41 -3.03 -9.24 -5.18
C ASP A 41 -3.03 -8.76 -3.71
N ILE A 42 -3.18 -9.71 -2.79
CA ILE A 42 -3.22 -9.48 -1.36
C ILE A 42 -2.52 -10.62 -0.60
N ALA A 43 -1.80 -10.27 0.45
CA ALA A 43 -1.17 -11.21 1.36
C ALA A 43 -1.21 -10.68 2.80
N MET A 44 -1.24 -11.59 3.77
CA MET A 44 -1.16 -11.28 5.19
C MET A 44 0.20 -11.66 5.75
N LEU A 45 0.81 -10.76 6.51
CA LEU A 45 2.03 -11.03 7.28
C LEU A 45 1.66 -11.21 8.76
N GLN A 46 1.93 -12.39 9.30
CA GLN A 46 1.78 -12.65 10.73
C GLN A 46 3.05 -12.20 11.45
N LEU A 47 2.93 -11.17 12.28
CA LEU A 47 4.06 -10.61 13.02
C LEU A 47 4.36 -11.41 14.28
N LYS A 48 5.65 -11.56 14.60
CA LYS A 48 6.09 -12.21 15.83
C LYS A 48 5.61 -11.42 17.04
N VAL A 49 5.06 -12.12 18.02
CA VAL A 49 4.68 -11.52 19.31
C VAL A 49 5.96 -11.06 20.03
N THR A 50 6.05 -9.77 20.32
CA THR A 50 7.21 -9.15 20.99
C THR A 50 6.94 -8.91 22.47
N ASP A 51 5.69 -8.60 22.83
CA ASP A 51 5.23 -8.41 24.21
C ASP A 51 3.80 -8.94 24.36
N LYS A 52 3.66 -10.18 24.85
CA LYS A 52 2.37 -10.90 24.86
C LYS A 52 1.25 -10.06 25.51
N PRO A 53 0.07 -9.94 24.87
CA PRO A 53 -0.38 -10.60 23.64
C PRO A 53 -0.08 -9.84 22.33
N HIS A 54 0.70 -8.76 22.37
CA HIS A 54 0.88 -7.82 21.26
C HIS A 54 2.16 -8.10 20.45
N CYS A 55 2.06 -7.95 19.13
CA CYS A 55 3.21 -7.98 18.22
C CYS A 55 3.85 -6.59 18.05
N ALA A 56 3.05 -5.54 18.14
CA ALA A 56 3.47 -4.14 18.03
C ALA A 56 2.88 -3.31 19.18
N LYS A 57 3.59 -2.27 19.57
CA LYS A 57 3.14 -1.28 20.57
C LYS A 57 2.42 -0.15 19.85
N GLU A 58 1.15 0.10 20.18
CA GLU A 58 0.44 1.25 19.62
C GLU A 58 1.05 2.56 20.14
N THR A 59 1.26 3.51 19.22
CA THR A 59 1.79 4.84 19.53
C THR A 59 1.11 5.88 18.64
N ARG A 60 1.53 7.14 18.72
CA ARG A 60 1.12 8.17 17.75
C ARG A 60 1.65 7.92 16.32
N PHE A 61 2.69 7.09 16.16
CA PHE A 61 3.32 6.77 14.87
C PHE A 61 2.96 5.37 14.37
N VAL A 62 2.46 4.50 15.25
CA VAL A 62 2.07 3.12 14.94
C VAL A 62 0.62 2.91 15.36
N LYS A 63 -0.28 2.84 14.38
CA LYS A 63 -1.70 2.57 14.57
C LYS A 63 -2.23 1.62 13.49
N THR A 64 -3.27 0.86 13.84
CA THR A 64 -3.96 0.00 12.89
C THR A 64 -4.91 0.81 12.00
N ALA A 65 -4.99 0.42 10.73
CA ALA A 65 -6.03 0.90 9.83
C ALA A 65 -7.34 0.14 10.09
N CYS A 66 -8.47 0.79 9.84
CA CYS A 66 -9.78 0.15 9.91
C CYS A 66 -10.07 -0.59 8.59
N LEU A 67 -10.66 -1.78 8.69
CA LEU A 67 -11.20 -2.48 7.52
C LEU A 67 -12.60 -1.94 7.18
N PRO A 68 -12.88 -1.62 5.91
CA PRO A 68 -14.19 -1.14 5.50
C PRO A 68 -15.24 -2.27 5.57
N GLN A 69 -16.45 -1.95 6.04
CA GLN A 69 -17.59 -2.89 6.05
C GLN A 69 -18.40 -2.88 4.74
N ARG A 70 -18.26 -1.80 3.96
CA ARG A 70 -18.93 -1.62 2.68
C ARG A 70 -18.01 -0.93 1.68
N PRO A 71 -18.21 -1.13 0.36
CA PRO A 71 -17.49 -0.37 -0.66
C PRO A 71 -17.70 1.13 -0.49
N PHE A 72 -16.73 1.91 -0.94
CA PHE A 72 -16.80 3.37 -0.94
C PHE A 72 -17.47 3.88 -2.21
N ASP A 73 -18.12 5.04 -2.12
CA ASP A 73 -18.79 5.67 -3.25
C ASP A 73 -17.76 6.18 -4.27
N ASN A 74 -18.13 6.15 -5.56
CA ASN A 74 -17.30 6.72 -6.62
C ASN A 74 -17.07 8.21 -6.38
N GLY A 75 -15.87 8.71 -6.72
CA GLY A 75 -15.46 10.08 -6.45
C GLY A 75 -15.04 10.33 -5.00
N THR A 76 -15.05 9.32 -4.13
CA THR A 76 -14.49 9.45 -2.77
C THR A 76 -13.00 9.79 -2.86
N GLU A 77 -12.60 10.87 -2.18
CA GLU A 77 -11.19 11.22 -2.03
C GLU A 77 -10.48 10.23 -1.08
N CYS A 78 -9.35 9.73 -1.51
CA CYS A 78 -8.49 8.80 -0.79
C CYS A 78 -7.07 9.38 -0.73
N VAL A 79 -6.29 8.99 0.29
CA VAL A 79 -4.86 9.29 0.35
C VAL A 79 -4.07 8.02 0.08
N ILE A 80 -3.11 8.11 -0.83
CA ILE A 80 -2.08 7.11 -1.04
C ILE A 80 -0.77 7.60 -0.42
N SER A 81 0.05 6.70 0.10
CA SER A 81 1.37 7.07 0.62
C SER A 81 2.42 6.01 0.31
N GLY A 82 3.68 6.43 0.20
CA GLY A 82 4.80 5.53 0.01
C GLY A 82 6.12 6.23 -0.29
N TRP A 83 7.13 5.40 -0.56
CA TRP A 83 8.50 5.77 -0.89
C TRP A 83 8.83 5.48 -2.37
N GLY A 84 7.80 5.47 -3.22
CA GLY A 84 7.89 5.11 -4.63
C GLY A 84 8.63 6.16 -5.46
N VAL A 85 8.86 5.84 -6.73
CA VAL A 85 9.46 6.75 -7.71
C VAL A 85 8.60 8.00 -7.88
N THR A 86 9.26 9.15 -8.08
CA THR A 86 8.59 10.40 -8.47
C THR A 86 9.17 10.90 -9.79
N GLU A 87 8.53 11.90 -10.39
CA GLU A 87 9.03 12.53 -11.64
C GLU A 87 10.49 13.00 -11.53
N THR A 88 10.91 13.42 -10.34
CA THR A 88 12.26 13.93 -10.07
C THR A 88 13.21 12.89 -9.49
N GLN A 89 12.69 11.78 -8.94
CA GLN A 89 13.48 10.76 -8.23
C GLN A 89 13.24 9.37 -8.81
N LYS A 90 14.04 9.02 -9.82
CA LYS A 90 13.93 7.75 -10.58
C LYS A 90 14.12 6.47 -9.75
N TYR A 91 14.71 6.58 -8.55
CA TYR A 91 14.98 5.43 -7.68
C TYR A 91 14.06 5.34 -6.46
N GLY A 92 13.06 6.22 -6.36
CA GLY A 92 12.22 6.35 -5.17
C GLY A 92 12.69 7.46 -4.23
N THR A 93 11.92 7.68 -3.18
CA THR A 93 12.22 8.70 -2.16
C THR A 93 12.62 8.04 -0.85
N ASN A 94 13.50 8.69 -0.09
CA ASN A 94 13.82 8.23 1.27
C ASN A 94 12.75 8.67 2.27
N LEU A 95 12.10 9.80 2.01
CA LEU A 95 11.00 10.32 2.83
C LEU A 95 9.67 9.81 2.32
N LEU A 96 8.79 9.44 3.26
CA LEU A 96 7.41 9.07 2.97
C LEU A 96 6.69 10.25 2.33
N LEU A 97 6.09 10.00 1.17
CA LEU A 97 5.24 10.97 0.48
C LEU A 97 3.78 10.52 0.55
N ASP A 98 2.87 11.47 0.39
CA ASP A 98 1.45 11.22 0.22
C ASP A 98 0.87 12.01 -0.95
N ALA A 99 -0.25 11.50 -1.49
CA ALA A 99 -0.98 12.13 -2.58
C ALA A 99 -2.48 11.86 -2.45
N ARG A 100 -3.31 12.79 -2.95
CA ARG A 100 -4.77 12.67 -2.96
C ARG A 100 -5.23 12.15 -4.31
N VAL A 101 -6.09 11.14 -4.28
CA VAL A 101 -6.67 10.51 -5.47
C VAL A 101 -8.17 10.34 -5.30
N LEU A 102 -8.91 10.27 -6.40
CA LEU A 102 -10.35 10.03 -6.39
C LEU A 102 -10.64 8.59 -6.78
N LEU A 103 -11.55 7.93 -6.08
CA LEU A 103 -12.03 6.61 -6.48
C LEU A 103 -12.76 6.70 -7.83
N ILE A 104 -12.37 5.89 -8.80
CA ILE A 104 -12.96 5.85 -10.14
C ILE A 104 -13.92 4.67 -10.21
N SER A 105 -15.07 4.86 -10.85
CA SER A 105 -16.06 3.80 -10.99
C SER A 105 -15.52 2.62 -11.79
N GLN A 106 -15.94 1.41 -11.41
CA GLN A 106 -15.53 0.19 -12.10
C GLN A 106 -15.86 0.22 -13.58
N GLU A 107 -17.05 0.73 -13.94
CA GLU A 107 -17.47 0.90 -15.34
C GLU A 107 -16.48 1.75 -16.15
N LYS A 108 -16.03 2.89 -15.61
CA LYS A 108 -15.06 3.75 -16.29
C LYS A 108 -13.71 3.06 -16.43
N CYS A 109 -13.30 2.28 -15.43
CA CYS A 109 -12.03 1.58 -15.47
C CYS A 109 -12.00 0.38 -16.41
N LYS A 110 -13.11 -0.35 -16.51
CA LYS A 110 -13.29 -1.45 -17.48
C LYS A 110 -13.56 -0.96 -18.90
N ALA A 111 -13.59 0.35 -19.14
CA ALA A 111 -13.73 0.86 -20.49
C ALA A 111 -12.55 0.35 -21.37
N PRO A 112 -12.79 -0.03 -22.64
CA PRO A 112 -11.75 -0.65 -23.48
C PRO A 112 -10.49 0.19 -23.69
N HIS A 113 -10.59 1.52 -23.57
CA HIS A 113 -9.49 2.47 -23.73
C HIS A 113 -8.73 2.76 -22.41
N VAL A 114 -9.13 2.14 -21.30
CA VAL A 114 -8.50 2.30 -19.98
C VAL A 114 -7.81 0.99 -19.59
N TYR A 115 -8.51 0.05 -18.95
CA TYR A 115 -7.97 -1.28 -18.63
C TYR A 115 -8.71 -2.43 -19.32
N GLY A 116 -9.91 -2.19 -19.87
CA GLY A 116 -10.69 -3.22 -20.56
C GLY A 116 -10.86 -4.49 -19.72
N ASN A 117 -10.56 -5.64 -20.31
CA ASN A 117 -10.72 -6.96 -19.69
C ASN A 117 -9.57 -7.35 -18.73
N SER A 118 -8.52 -6.53 -18.61
CA SER A 118 -7.42 -6.81 -17.69
C SER A 118 -7.81 -6.59 -16.23
N LEU A 119 -8.86 -5.79 -16.00
CA LEU A 119 -9.33 -5.42 -14.67
C LEU A 119 -10.59 -6.21 -14.31
N ASP A 120 -10.57 -6.91 -13.17
CA ASP A 120 -11.71 -7.68 -12.65
C ASP A 120 -12.23 -7.10 -11.31
N ASP A 121 -13.17 -7.80 -10.68
CA ASP A 121 -13.81 -7.35 -9.44
C ASP A 121 -12.91 -7.48 -8.19
N SER A 122 -11.72 -8.05 -8.32
CA SER A 122 -10.69 -8.05 -7.26
C SER A 122 -9.90 -6.73 -7.21
N MET A 123 -10.13 -5.82 -8.16
CA MET A 123 -9.39 -4.57 -8.33
C MET A 123 -10.30 -3.34 -8.29
N LEU A 124 -9.72 -2.21 -7.91
CA LEU A 124 -10.31 -0.89 -8.01
C LEU A 124 -9.33 0.08 -8.66
N CYS A 125 -9.85 1.21 -9.12
CA CYS A 125 -9.04 2.30 -9.63
C CYS A 125 -9.21 3.55 -8.78
N ALA A 126 -8.12 4.26 -8.58
CA ALA A 126 -8.16 5.61 -8.03
C ALA A 126 -7.11 6.47 -8.71
N GLY A 127 -7.42 7.74 -8.93
CA GLY A 127 -6.51 8.68 -9.57
C GLY A 127 -7.26 9.85 -10.18
N ASN A 128 -6.59 10.54 -11.09
CA ASN A 128 -7.19 11.59 -11.90
C ASN A 128 -7.13 11.19 -13.38
N MET A 129 -8.29 11.00 -14.01
CA MET A 129 -8.40 10.63 -15.43
C MET A 129 -7.78 11.68 -16.38
N ARG A 130 -7.50 12.90 -15.91
CA ARG A 130 -6.81 13.95 -16.66
C ARG A 130 -5.28 13.93 -16.49
N GLY A 131 -4.75 12.95 -15.76
CA GLY A 131 -3.36 12.93 -15.29
C GLY A 131 -3.15 13.76 -14.02
N GLY A 132 -1.93 13.75 -13.49
CA GLY A 132 -1.55 14.39 -12.24
C GLY A 132 -1.05 13.36 -11.22
N ASP A 133 -1.43 13.53 -9.96
CA ASP A 133 -1.01 12.67 -8.86
C ASP A 133 -1.52 11.23 -9.05
N ASP A 134 -0.59 10.27 -9.07
CA ASP A 134 -0.84 8.83 -9.23
C ASP A 134 0.20 8.02 -8.43
N SER A 135 -0.11 6.74 -8.19
CA SER A 135 0.87 5.78 -7.68
C SER A 135 1.85 5.39 -8.78
N CYS A 136 3.15 5.57 -8.53
CA CYS A 136 4.21 5.08 -9.40
C CYS A 136 4.77 3.75 -8.91
N GLN A 137 5.34 2.98 -9.84
CA GLN A 137 6.04 1.73 -9.53
C GLN A 137 7.14 1.99 -8.49
N SER A 138 7.07 1.24 -7.39
CA SER A 138 8.21 1.10 -6.50
C SER A 138 9.14 0.05 -7.11
N TYR A 139 10.36 0.44 -7.45
CA TYR A 139 11.42 -0.57 -7.50
C TYR A 139 11.49 -1.17 -6.10
N LYS A 140 11.55 -2.51 -5.97
CA LYS A 140 11.74 -3.19 -4.68
C LYS A 140 13.05 -2.70 -4.06
N GLN A 141 13.00 -1.61 -3.30
CA GLN A 141 14.12 -1.14 -2.51
C GLN A 141 14.25 -2.13 -1.34
N LYS A 142 15.03 -3.20 -1.55
CA LYS A 142 15.48 -4.09 -0.48
C LYS A 142 16.52 -3.34 0.35
N HIS A 143 16.10 -2.38 1.17
CA HIS A 143 16.95 -1.87 2.22
C HIS A 143 16.97 -2.90 3.36
N ASN A 144 18.10 -3.61 3.51
CA ASN A 144 18.39 -4.49 4.65
C ASN A 144 17.31 -5.55 4.98
N ASN A 145 16.66 -6.16 3.98
CA ASN A 145 15.58 -7.16 4.16
C ASN A 145 14.37 -6.66 4.99
N LYS A 146 14.17 -5.33 5.09
CA LYS A 146 13.04 -4.69 5.76
C LYS A 146 11.92 -4.42 4.75
N VAL A 147 10.68 -4.73 5.13
CA VAL A 147 9.47 -4.32 4.38
C VAL A 147 8.90 -3.09 5.09
N HIS A 148 8.80 -1.97 4.37
CA HIS A 148 8.15 -0.76 4.86
C HIS A 148 6.68 -0.78 4.41
N GLY A 149 5.75 -0.66 5.35
CA GLY A 149 4.32 -0.71 5.06
C GLY A 149 3.83 0.57 4.39
N GLN A 150 3.13 0.45 3.25
CA GLN A 150 2.37 1.56 2.67
C GLN A 150 1.06 1.73 3.44
N TYR A 151 0.70 2.97 3.78
CA TYR A 151 -0.52 3.29 4.50
C TYR A 151 -1.49 4.08 3.61
N HIS A 152 -2.76 3.68 3.60
CA HIS A 152 -3.83 4.47 2.98
C HIS A 152 -4.65 5.11 4.10
N ARG A 153 -4.52 6.44 4.26
CA ARG A 153 -5.33 7.19 5.23
C ARG A 153 -6.58 7.73 4.52
N LYS A 154 -7.75 7.62 5.16
CA LYS A 154 -8.90 8.46 4.80
C LYS A 154 -9.05 9.57 5.83
N ASN A 155 -9.33 10.77 5.35
CA ASN A 155 -9.92 11.81 6.18
C ASN A 155 -11.38 11.41 6.41
N GLN A 156 -11.71 11.05 7.66
CA GLN A 156 -13.08 11.11 8.17
C GLN A 156 -13.38 12.57 8.53
#